data_AF-A0A800MEI6-F1
#
_entry.id   AF-A0A800MEI6-F1
#
_cell.length_a   1.000
_cell.length_b   1.000
_cell.length_c   1.000
_cell.angle_alpha   90.00
_cell.angle_beta   90.00
_cell.angle_gamma   90.00
#
_symmetry.space_group_name_H-M   'P 1'
#
loop_
_entity.id
_entity.type
_entity.pdbx_description
1 polymer ?
#
loop_
_entity_poly.entity_id
_entity_poly.type
_entity_poly.pdbx_seq_one_letter_code
_entity_poly.pdbx_strand_id
1 'polypeptide(L)'
;MKTHNNTRNACILTVVLAMGTGAALAQTTITGTAGGSDSWNDLANWNAGVPSGAIDAIVSGGVWAQVSNVATPAYSGSLTLNANATLTMACSGAGCGSGIENAVLGTSGITMNAGSEIQVNMNIGVDFPAITLLGDAKLSSLFGASDWETDNYSAITGAHTLTLEHFNGHAINLNAANSFSELIADTSDRWYLHATAAGSLGTGNVTINPRPDGRSASLYFDANDAMADTATLTLNGSPGQGGFSGNGSDYVILNADDTIAALYVYGVQQPAGIYTNSETWISGSGTLTVLNSGSNLFCNPANSHSGGGFATLDTSTFSGPGFFHLEAIDGPPDQFAYFLVSGSFADPGLTVSQGQLCLGAPQGRYSPAAGGSLSSIGQFDGAGVLQNLAGTSSVGTGFDVPAALPSPPGGVIAGGDTWYFQLWYRDGAASNFSDGIAVTF
;
A
#
# COMPACT_ATOMS: atom_id res chain seq x y z
N MET A 1 -53.09 15.06 -40.92
CA MET A 1 -52.50 15.24 -39.57
C MET A 1 -51.00 15.35 -39.74
N LYS A 2 -50.47 16.57 -39.71
CA LYS A 2 -49.05 16.88 -39.89
C LYS A 2 -48.37 16.82 -38.52
N THR A 3 -47.33 16.00 -38.43
CA THR A 3 -46.42 15.87 -37.29
C THR A 3 -45.52 17.11 -37.21
N HIS A 4 -45.60 17.83 -36.08
CA HIS A 4 -44.68 18.92 -35.77
C HIS A 4 -43.54 18.38 -34.88
N ASN A 5 -42.34 18.34 -35.45
CA ASN A 5 -41.08 18.13 -34.71
C ASN A 5 -40.82 19.33 -33.80
N ASN A 6 -40.75 19.09 -32.50
CA ASN A 6 -40.41 20.09 -31.49
C ASN A 6 -38.94 19.91 -31.09
N THR A 7 -38.04 20.54 -31.84
CA THR A 7 -36.62 20.68 -31.49
C THR A 7 -36.49 21.64 -30.32
N ARG A 8 -36.26 21.10 -29.12
CA ARG A 8 -35.85 21.89 -27.95
C ARG A 8 -34.39 22.33 -28.13
N ASN A 9 -34.20 23.61 -28.42
CA ASN A 9 -32.91 24.30 -28.30
C ASN A 9 -32.48 24.30 -26.82
N ALA A 10 -31.48 23.49 -26.47
CA ALA A 10 -30.76 23.63 -25.23
C ALA A 10 -29.77 24.80 -25.38
N CYS A 11 -30.09 25.93 -24.76
CA CYS A 11 -29.22 27.08 -24.66
C CYS A 11 -28.07 26.72 -23.69
N ILE A 12 -26.89 26.42 -24.23
CA ILE A 12 -25.68 26.20 -23.43
C ILE A 12 -25.28 27.56 -22.86
N LEU A 13 -25.52 27.77 -21.57
CA LEU A 13 -25.04 28.91 -20.82
C LEU A 13 -23.58 28.65 -20.46
N THR A 14 -22.67 29.17 -21.27
CA THR A 14 -21.23 29.15 -20.98
C THR A 14 -20.97 30.08 -19.79
N VAL A 15 -20.83 29.52 -18.60
CA VAL A 15 -20.28 30.24 -17.45
C VAL A 15 -18.79 30.41 -17.71
N VAL A 16 -18.42 31.58 -18.23
CA VAL A 16 -17.03 32.01 -18.23
C VAL A 16 -16.71 32.37 -16.77
N LEU A 17 -16.06 31.45 -16.05
CA LEU A 17 -15.37 31.84 -14.82
C LEU A 17 -14.31 32.86 -15.24
N ALA A 18 -14.47 34.09 -14.77
CA ALA A 18 -13.40 35.07 -14.79
C ALA A 18 -12.25 34.49 -13.95
N MET A 19 -11.25 33.92 -14.62
CA MET A 19 -9.96 33.66 -14.00
C MET A 19 -9.41 35.03 -13.63
N GLY A 20 -9.54 35.39 -12.35
CA GLY A 20 -8.78 36.50 -11.80
C GLY A 20 -7.32 36.23 -12.12
N THR A 21 -6.67 37.20 -12.75
CA THR A 21 -5.21 37.22 -12.92
C THR A 21 -4.58 37.35 -11.54
N GLY A 22 -4.58 36.27 -10.76
CA GLY A 22 -3.61 36.13 -9.69
C GLY A 22 -2.25 36.25 -10.36
N ALA A 23 -1.45 37.23 -9.94
CA ALA A 23 -0.05 37.26 -10.34
C ALA A 23 0.51 35.87 -10.05
N ALA A 24 1.04 35.19 -11.07
CA ALA A 24 1.75 33.94 -10.85
C ALA A 24 2.75 34.18 -9.72
N LEU A 25 2.79 33.29 -8.72
CA LEU A 25 3.78 33.38 -7.66
C LEU A 25 5.16 33.52 -8.32
N ALA A 26 5.97 34.44 -7.82
CA ALA A 26 7.31 34.60 -8.34
C ALA A 26 8.03 33.27 -8.14
N GLN A 27 8.54 32.68 -9.21
CA GLN A 27 9.27 31.43 -9.18
C GLN A 27 10.67 31.64 -9.71
N THR A 28 11.61 30.85 -9.22
CA THR A 28 12.96 30.75 -9.73
C THR A 28 13.29 29.28 -9.98
N THR A 29 14.06 29.02 -11.03
CA THR A 29 14.35 27.67 -11.51
C THR A 29 15.85 27.50 -11.67
N ILE A 30 16.38 26.43 -11.10
CA ILE A 30 17.75 25.98 -11.35
C ILE A 30 17.74 25.08 -12.60
N THR A 31 18.45 25.47 -13.66
CA THR A 31 18.36 24.86 -15.01
C THR A 31 19.66 24.23 -15.53
N GLY A 32 20.76 24.28 -14.77
CA GLY A 32 22.09 23.86 -15.21
C GLY A 32 22.60 22.54 -14.60
N THR A 33 23.80 22.11 -15.03
CA THR A 33 24.63 21.10 -14.35
C THR A 33 25.15 21.72 -13.05
N ALA A 34 24.34 21.73 -12.00
CA ALA A 34 24.67 22.32 -10.70
C ALA A 34 25.72 21.47 -9.95
N GLY A 35 26.90 21.30 -10.53
CA GLY A 35 28.06 20.68 -9.87
C GLY A 35 28.79 21.65 -8.93
N GLY A 36 29.61 21.10 -8.04
CA GLY A 36 30.36 21.85 -7.04
C GLY A 36 29.70 21.84 -5.65
N SER A 37 30.47 22.21 -4.63
CA SER A 37 29.94 22.42 -3.28
C SER A 37 29.04 23.66 -3.27
N ASP A 38 27.84 23.55 -2.69
CA ASP A 38 26.88 24.66 -2.50
C ASP A 38 26.22 25.21 -3.78
N SER A 39 25.94 24.35 -4.77
CA SER A 39 25.37 24.77 -6.05
C SER A 39 23.99 25.43 -5.96
N TRP A 40 23.26 25.27 -4.86
CA TRP A 40 22.01 25.97 -4.56
C TRP A 40 22.20 27.47 -4.36
N ASN A 41 23.29 27.91 -3.73
CA ASN A 41 23.50 29.32 -3.42
C ASN A 41 24.27 30.09 -4.51
N ASP A 42 24.68 29.40 -5.58
CA ASP A 42 25.27 30.07 -6.74
C ASP A 42 24.18 30.77 -7.57
N LEU A 43 24.23 32.11 -7.55
CA LEU A 43 23.32 32.97 -8.30
C LEU A 43 23.28 32.63 -9.80
N ALA A 44 24.40 32.20 -10.39
CA ALA A 44 24.48 31.88 -11.81
C ALA A 44 23.65 30.65 -12.21
N ASN A 45 23.29 29.80 -11.24
CA ASN A 45 22.50 28.60 -11.49
C ASN A 45 20.99 28.87 -11.58
N TRP A 46 20.53 30.04 -11.11
CA TRP A 46 19.11 30.39 -11.05
C TRP A 46 18.70 31.40 -12.12
N ASN A 47 17.60 31.14 -12.82
CA ASN A 47 17.09 32.04 -13.86
C ASN A 47 16.52 33.37 -13.32
N ALA A 48 16.11 33.42 -12.06
CA ALA A 48 15.47 34.57 -11.43
C ALA A 48 16.02 34.86 -10.02
N GLY A 49 17.27 34.48 -9.77
CA GLY A 49 17.94 34.65 -8.47
C GLY A 49 17.78 33.47 -7.52
N VAL A 50 18.65 33.39 -6.51
CA VAL A 50 18.56 32.36 -5.45
C VAL A 50 17.21 32.50 -4.72
N PRO A 51 16.48 31.39 -4.47
CA PRO A 51 15.21 31.42 -3.75
C PRO A 51 15.32 32.16 -2.43
N SER A 52 14.38 33.07 -2.18
CA SER A 52 14.28 33.83 -0.93
C SER A 52 12.86 34.34 -0.71
N GLY A 53 12.45 34.53 0.54
CA GLY A 53 11.09 34.98 0.87
C GLY A 53 10.02 34.03 0.33
N ALA A 54 8.96 34.55 -0.29
CA ALA A 54 7.84 33.74 -0.79
C ALA A 54 8.04 33.24 -2.25
N ILE A 55 9.25 33.29 -2.78
CA ILE A 55 9.54 32.85 -4.16
C ILE A 55 9.56 31.33 -4.21
N ASP A 56 8.83 30.73 -5.14
CA ASP A 56 8.84 29.28 -5.37
C ASP A 56 10.18 28.84 -5.99
N ALA A 57 10.71 27.72 -5.51
CA ALA A 57 11.95 27.13 -6.00
C ALA A 57 11.66 25.88 -6.84
N ILE A 58 12.23 25.82 -8.04
CA ILE A 58 12.08 24.68 -8.95
C ILE A 58 13.45 24.11 -9.30
N VAL A 59 13.69 22.84 -8.98
CA VAL A 59 14.83 22.08 -9.48
C VAL A 59 14.43 21.39 -10.79
N SER A 60 15.11 21.73 -11.89
CA SER A 60 14.82 21.15 -13.20
C SER A 60 15.08 19.65 -13.24
N GLY A 61 14.42 18.95 -14.17
CA GLY A 61 14.55 17.50 -14.25
C GLY A 61 15.98 17.06 -14.53
N GLY A 62 16.44 16.02 -13.83
CA GLY A 62 17.81 15.50 -13.93
C GLY A 62 18.89 16.39 -13.31
N VAL A 63 18.53 17.50 -12.66
CA VAL A 63 19.49 18.40 -12.02
C VAL A 63 19.75 17.95 -10.59
N TRP A 64 21.02 17.86 -10.22
CA TRP A 64 21.48 17.72 -8.85
C TRP A 64 21.84 19.11 -8.30
N ALA A 65 21.28 19.51 -7.16
CA ALA A 65 21.59 20.75 -6.47
C ALA A 65 21.99 20.45 -5.01
N GLN A 66 22.97 21.19 -4.49
CA GLN A 66 23.43 21.04 -3.11
C GLN A 66 23.34 22.35 -2.34
N VAL A 67 22.77 22.27 -1.14
CA VAL A 67 22.76 23.34 -0.13
C VAL A 67 23.86 23.02 0.87
N SER A 68 24.87 23.87 0.99
CA SER A 68 25.96 23.67 1.95
C SER A 68 26.64 24.98 2.36
N ASN A 69 25.85 25.99 2.72
CA ASN A 69 26.36 27.26 3.25
C ASN A 69 25.34 27.99 4.15
N VAL A 70 25.78 28.40 5.34
CA VAL A 70 24.97 29.11 6.34
C VAL A 70 24.32 30.40 5.84
N ALA A 71 24.79 30.93 4.71
CA ALA A 71 24.21 32.09 4.05
C ALA A 71 23.01 31.77 3.14
N THR A 72 22.53 30.52 3.10
CA THR A 72 21.29 30.16 2.37
C THR A 72 20.16 31.10 2.78
N PRO A 73 19.58 31.89 1.86
CA PRO A 73 18.51 32.80 2.20
C PRO A 73 17.30 32.05 2.75
N ALA A 74 16.69 32.59 3.81
CA ALA A 74 15.42 32.07 4.28
C ALA A 74 14.36 32.17 3.17
N TYR A 75 13.70 31.05 2.90
CA TYR A 75 12.70 30.93 1.86
C TYR A 75 11.49 30.13 2.39
N SER A 76 10.31 30.56 1.96
CA SER A 76 8.98 30.17 2.46
C SER A 76 7.97 29.90 1.35
N GLY A 77 8.41 29.98 0.09
CA GLY A 77 7.63 29.48 -1.03
C GLY A 77 7.61 27.94 -1.05
N SER A 78 7.06 27.40 -2.12
CA SER A 78 7.02 25.95 -2.37
C SER A 78 8.27 25.45 -3.08
N LEU A 79 8.64 24.19 -2.86
CA LEU A 79 9.76 23.52 -3.51
C LEU A 79 9.22 22.51 -4.51
N THR A 80 9.66 22.56 -5.76
CA THR A 80 9.36 21.53 -6.76
C THR A 80 10.63 20.86 -7.23
N LEU A 81 10.72 19.54 -7.03
CA LEU A 81 11.71 18.68 -7.66
C LEU A 81 11.08 18.03 -8.89
N ASN A 82 11.54 18.41 -10.09
CA ASN A 82 11.09 17.76 -11.32
C ASN A 82 11.68 16.35 -11.46
N ALA A 83 11.24 15.63 -12.49
CA ALA A 83 11.61 14.22 -12.66
C ALA A 83 13.13 14.00 -12.63
N ASN A 84 13.59 13.05 -11.82
CA ASN A 84 15.01 12.72 -11.61
C ASN A 84 15.87 13.86 -11.04
N ALA A 85 15.26 14.90 -10.46
CA ALA A 85 16.01 15.94 -9.76
C ALA A 85 16.46 15.46 -8.38
N THR A 86 17.65 15.88 -7.95
CA THR A 86 18.16 15.56 -6.61
C THR A 86 18.51 16.84 -5.87
N LEU A 87 18.04 16.97 -4.63
CA LEU A 87 18.42 18.03 -3.72
C LEU A 87 19.20 17.43 -2.55
N THR A 88 20.46 17.80 -2.39
CA THR A 88 21.27 17.42 -1.23
C THR A 88 21.37 18.58 -0.26
N MET A 89 20.98 18.36 0.99
CA MET A 89 21.23 19.29 2.10
C MET A 89 22.45 18.75 2.86
N ALA A 90 23.56 19.48 2.83
CA ALA A 90 24.84 19.02 3.38
C ALA A 90 25.46 20.06 4.32
N CYS A 91 26.05 19.62 5.43
CA CYS A 91 26.86 20.50 6.27
C CYS A 91 28.09 21.03 5.51
N SER A 92 28.51 22.24 5.87
CA SER A 92 29.70 22.90 5.32
C SER A 92 30.88 22.88 6.30
N GLY A 93 32.09 22.56 5.81
CA GLY A 93 33.35 22.69 6.57
C GLY A 93 33.83 21.45 7.36
N ALA A 94 35.07 21.52 7.88
CA ALA A 94 35.68 20.45 8.67
C ALA A 94 35.17 20.46 10.11
N GLY A 95 34.45 19.41 10.52
CA GLY A 95 33.93 19.22 11.88
C GLY A 95 32.51 19.75 12.08
N CYS A 96 31.55 19.22 11.30
CA CYS A 96 30.12 19.56 11.26
C CYS A 96 29.52 19.84 12.66
N GLY A 97 29.54 21.12 13.05
CA GLY A 97 29.24 21.52 14.42
C GLY A 97 27.93 22.28 14.64
N SER A 98 27.21 22.69 13.58
CA SER A 98 25.92 23.41 13.72
C SER A 98 25.21 23.71 12.39
N GLY A 99 25.32 22.85 11.39
CA GLY A 99 24.79 23.18 10.08
C GLY A 99 23.27 23.20 10.02
N ILE A 100 22.64 24.39 9.92
CA ILE A 100 21.20 24.60 9.67
C ILE A 100 20.89 24.87 8.19
N GLU A 101 21.84 24.61 7.30
CA GLU A 101 21.77 24.92 5.88
C GLU A 101 20.72 24.08 5.16
N ASN A 102 19.49 24.58 5.10
CA ASN A 102 18.34 23.80 4.71
C ASN A 102 17.47 24.57 3.71
N ALA A 103 17.16 23.95 2.56
CA ALA A 103 16.24 24.49 1.55
C ALA A 103 14.78 23.99 1.71
N VAL A 104 14.50 23.28 2.80
CA VAL A 104 13.21 22.71 3.19
C VAL A 104 12.64 23.42 4.43
N LEU A 105 13.48 23.89 5.35
CA LEU A 105 13.03 24.57 6.55
C LEU A 105 12.25 25.84 6.23
N GLY A 106 10.99 25.90 6.67
CA GLY A 106 10.10 27.05 6.46
C GLY A 106 9.40 27.08 5.10
N THR A 107 9.66 26.11 4.21
CA THR A 107 8.95 26.00 2.93
C THR A 107 7.47 25.69 3.13
N SER A 108 6.61 26.23 2.26
CA SER A 108 5.16 26.04 2.38
C SER A 108 4.69 24.64 1.97
N GLY A 109 5.56 23.85 1.34
CA GLY A 109 5.30 22.50 0.88
C GLY A 109 6.29 22.07 -0.20
N ILE A 110 6.40 20.76 -0.39
CA ILE A 110 7.31 20.14 -1.36
C ILE A 110 6.50 19.34 -2.37
N THR A 111 6.83 19.45 -3.66
CA THR A 111 6.32 18.60 -4.74
C THR A 111 7.47 17.77 -5.30
N MET A 112 7.33 16.45 -5.29
CA MET A 112 8.32 15.50 -5.80
C MET A 112 7.77 14.76 -7.01
N ASN A 113 8.41 14.90 -8.17
CA ASN A 113 8.05 14.15 -9.38
C ASN A 113 8.83 12.83 -9.46
N ALA A 114 8.47 11.98 -10.43
CA ALA A 114 9.05 10.66 -10.64
C ALA A 114 10.60 10.66 -10.64
N GLY A 115 11.20 9.79 -9.84
CA GLY A 115 12.64 9.62 -9.69
C GLY A 115 13.35 10.72 -8.92
N SER A 116 12.64 11.71 -8.36
CA SER A 116 13.28 12.78 -7.59
C SER A 116 13.72 12.31 -6.19
N GLU A 117 14.78 12.92 -5.67
CA GLU A 117 15.38 12.55 -4.39
C GLU A 117 15.72 13.77 -3.53
N ILE A 118 15.44 13.71 -2.24
CA ILE A 118 16.06 14.60 -1.24
C ILE A 118 17.05 13.79 -0.40
N GLN A 119 18.27 14.31 -0.29
CA GLN A 119 19.37 13.69 0.45
C GLN A 119 19.75 14.56 1.64
N VAL A 120 19.73 13.99 2.85
CA VAL A 120 20.09 14.66 4.10
C VAL A 120 21.51 14.25 4.51
N ASN A 121 22.37 15.24 4.71
CA ASN A 121 23.73 15.06 5.20
C ASN A 121 24.11 16.21 6.15
N MET A 122 23.27 16.42 7.16
CA MET A 122 23.41 17.50 8.14
C MET A 122 23.43 16.90 9.54
N ASN A 123 24.16 17.54 10.46
CA ASN A 123 24.20 17.17 11.89
C ASN A 123 23.08 17.87 12.67
N ILE A 124 21.87 17.82 12.09
CA ILE A 124 20.62 18.28 12.68
C ILE A 124 19.47 17.53 12.03
N GLY A 125 18.48 17.17 12.84
CA GLY A 125 17.18 16.69 12.38
C GLY A 125 16.42 17.70 11.51
N VAL A 126 15.64 17.20 10.56
CA VAL A 126 14.84 18.02 9.64
C VAL A 126 13.35 17.86 9.89
N ASP A 127 12.66 18.99 10.10
CA ASP A 127 11.20 19.03 10.07
C ASP A 127 10.72 19.31 8.63
N PHE A 128 10.25 18.27 7.95
CA PHE A 128 9.71 18.38 6.60
C PHE A 128 8.26 18.90 6.63
N PRO A 129 7.93 19.92 5.82
CA PRO A 129 6.55 20.33 5.60
C PRO A 129 5.80 19.29 4.76
N ALA A 130 4.54 19.56 4.43
CA ALA A 130 3.75 18.64 3.62
C ALA A 130 4.44 18.35 2.27
N ILE A 131 4.48 17.07 1.90
CA ILE A 131 5.07 16.59 0.65
C ILE A 131 3.95 16.05 -0.25
N THR A 132 3.98 16.41 -1.53
CA THR A 132 3.10 15.85 -2.57
C THR A 132 3.93 15.07 -3.57
N LEU A 133 3.70 13.77 -3.66
CA LEU A 133 4.27 12.87 -4.65
C LEU A 133 3.42 12.94 -5.94
N LEU A 134 4.08 13.23 -7.06
CA LEU A 134 3.50 13.14 -8.42
C LEU A 134 4.12 11.98 -9.22
N GLY A 135 4.94 11.17 -8.56
CA GLY A 135 5.60 9.98 -9.07
C GLY A 135 6.45 9.37 -7.95
N ASP A 136 7.03 8.20 -8.22
CA ASP A 136 7.87 7.51 -7.24
C ASP A 136 9.06 8.39 -6.85
N ALA A 137 9.36 8.46 -5.56
CA ALA A 137 10.33 9.40 -5.03
C ALA A 137 11.11 8.83 -3.85
N LYS A 138 12.26 9.43 -3.58
CA LYS A 138 13.18 8.96 -2.55
C LYS A 138 13.56 10.04 -1.55
N LEU A 139 13.60 9.68 -0.28
CA LEU A 139 14.20 10.46 0.79
C LEU A 139 15.33 9.60 1.36
N SER A 140 16.50 10.19 1.51
CA SER A 140 17.66 9.43 2.00
C SER A 140 18.55 10.25 2.88
N SER A 141 19.36 9.56 3.69
CA SER A 141 20.51 10.17 4.35
C SER A 141 21.82 9.62 3.81
N LEU A 142 22.83 10.50 3.74
CA LEU A 142 24.15 10.16 3.25
C LEU A 142 25.11 9.90 4.41
N PHE A 143 26.07 9.02 4.18
CA PHE A 143 27.19 8.79 5.10
C PHE A 143 27.90 10.11 5.42
N GLY A 144 27.99 10.44 6.71
CA GLY A 144 28.71 11.63 7.15
C GLY A 144 28.11 12.24 8.40
N ALA A 145 27.35 13.32 8.23
CA ALA A 145 26.92 14.16 9.33
C ALA A 145 25.52 13.83 9.85
N SER A 146 24.75 12.98 9.17
CA SER A 146 23.36 12.65 9.51
C SER A 146 23.20 11.54 10.55
N ASP A 147 24.31 11.04 11.09
CA ASP A 147 24.33 9.96 12.07
C ASP A 147 23.54 10.34 13.33
N TRP A 148 22.65 9.45 13.78
CA TRP A 148 21.84 9.64 15.00
C TRP A 148 20.90 10.86 15.00
N GLU A 149 20.68 11.50 13.86
CA GLU A 149 19.74 12.60 13.75
C GLU A 149 18.28 12.10 13.71
N THR A 150 17.32 13.02 13.75
CA THR A 150 15.89 12.69 13.72
C THR A 150 15.14 13.58 12.74
N ASP A 151 14.58 12.99 11.68
CA ASP A 151 13.75 13.74 10.73
C ASP A 151 12.26 13.49 11.00
N ASN A 152 11.48 14.57 10.99
CA ASN A 152 10.05 14.56 11.23
C ASN A 152 9.32 14.89 9.94
N TYR A 153 8.40 14.01 9.54
CA TYR A 153 7.60 14.21 8.35
C TYR A 153 6.18 14.62 8.73
N SER A 154 5.75 15.74 8.16
CA SER A 154 4.33 16.08 8.02
C SER A 154 3.66 15.12 7.02
N ALA A 155 2.40 15.38 6.65
CA ALA A 155 1.68 14.57 5.68
C ALA A 155 2.40 14.48 4.32
N ILE A 156 2.59 13.26 3.84
CA ILE A 156 3.08 12.88 2.51
C ILE A 156 1.90 12.31 1.73
N THR A 157 1.53 12.97 0.64
CA THR A 157 0.34 12.65 -0.16
C THR A 157 0.71 12.29 -1.59
N GLY A 158 -0.20 11.60 -2.29
CA GLY A 158 -0.01 11.09 -3.66
C GLY A 158 0.26 9.59 -3.70
N ALA A 159 -0.56 8.84 -4.44
CA ALA A 159 -0.55 7.37 -4.51
C ALA A 159 0.59 6.85 -5.40
N HIS A 160 1.82 6.98 -4.89
CA HIS A 160 3.06 6.54 -5.53
C HIS A 160 3.95 5.79 -4.53
N THR A 161 5.06 5.23 -5.01
CA THR A 161 6.04 4.59 -4.14
C THR A 161 6.93 5.63 -3.46
N LEU A 162 7.03 5.56 -2.14
CA LEU A 162 8.00 6.30 -1.34
C LEU A 162 9.14 5.37 -0.93
N THR A 163 10.37 5.71 -1.30
CA THR A 163 11.57 5.03 -0.79
C THR A 163 12.23 5.87 0.30
N LEU A 164 12.45 5.28 1.46
CA LEU A 164 13.25 5.82 2.55
C LEU A 164 14.55 5.02 2.66
N GLU A 165 15.71 5.67 2.58
CA GLU A 165 17.01 5.00 2.73
C GLU A 165 17.91 5.79 3.68
N HIS A 166 18.09 5.29 4.91
CA HIS A 166 18.86 6.00 5.92
C HIS A 166 20.03 5.20 6.48
N PHE A 167 20.77 5.87 7.37
CA PHE A 167 22.08 5.45 7.85
C PHE A 167 22.22 5.61 9.38
N ASN A 168 22.98 4.72 10.00
CA ASN A 168 23.59 4.78 11.34
C ASN A 168 22.80 5.51 12.44
N GLY A 169 21.69 4.93 12.85
CA GLY A 169 20.89 5.39 13.98
C GLY A 169 20.02 6.61 13.71
N HIS A 170 19.96 7.09 12.47
CA HIS A 170 18.98 8.10 12.06
C HIS A 170 17.57 7.60 12.36
N ALA A 171 16.76 8.43 13.02
CA ALA A 171 15.36 8.16 13.29
C ALA A 171 14.47 8.94 12.33
N ILE A 172 13.46 8.28 11.76
CA ILE A 172 12.49 8.88 10.85
C ILE A 172 11.11 8.77 11.45
N ASN A 173 10.45 9.90 11.71
CA ASN A 173 9.12 9.94 12.29
C ASN A 173 8.09 10.31 11.22
N LEU A 174 7.18 9.39 10.91
CA LEU A 174 6.01 9.64 10.08
C LEU A 174 4.85 10.08 10.99
N ASN A 175 4.73 11.40 11.20
CA ASN A 175 3.88 12.00 12.24
C ASN A 175 2.42 12.28 11.82
N ALA A 176 2.03 11.90 10.61
CA ALA A 176 0.70 12.17 10.08
C ALA A 176 0.23 11.00 9.21
N ALA A 177 -1.08 10.91 9.00
CA ALA A 177 -1.65 10.03 8.00
C ALA A 177 -1.12 10.40 6.60
N ASN A 178 -0.68 9.39 5.86
CA ASN A 178 -0.06 9.52 4.55
C ASN A 178 -0.88 8.78 3.48
N SER A 179 -0.67 9.12 2.20
CA SER A 179 -1.44 8.54 1.10
C SER A 179 -0.58 7.95 -0.03
N PHE A 180 0.71 7.69 0.22
CA PHE A 180 1.54 6.91 -0.69
C PHE A 180 1.04 5.45 -0.76
N SER A 181 1.15 4.84 -1.94
CA SER A 181 0.59 3.50 -2.20
C SER A 181 1.60 2.38 -1.93
N GLU A 182 2.85 2.72 -1.66
CA GLU A 182 3.90 1.78 -1.28
C GLU A 182 4.99 2.50 -0.51
N LEU A 183 5.52 1.85 0.52
CA LEU A 183 6.69 2.27 1.27
C LEU A 183 7.79 1.22 1.15
N ILE A 184 8.96 1.66 0.72
CA ILE A 184 10.17 0.85 0.69
C ILE A 184 11.18 1.46 1.65
N ALA A 185 11.49 0.75 2.73
CA ALA A 185 12.55 1.11 3.66
C ALA A 185 13.83 0.36 3.28
N ASP A 186 14.68 1.01 2.51
CA ASP A 186 16.02 0.54 2.19
C ASP A 186 17.01 0.92 3.30
N THR A 187 18.14 0.23 3.34
CA THR A 187 19.10 0.39 4.42
C THR A 187 20.51 0.60 3.88
N SER A 188 21.06 1.79 4.11
CA SER A 188 22.50 2.04 3.92
C SER A 188 23.30 1.58 5.15
N ASP A 189 22.78 1.83 6.35
CA ASP A 189 23.14 1.16 7.63
C ASP A 189 21.94 1.20 8.58
N ARG A 190 21.99 0.50 9.71
CA ARG A 190 20.94 0.41 10.73
C ARG A 190 20.30 1.77 11.06
N TRP A 191 18.96 1.84 11.12
CA TRP A 191 18.21 3.07 11.39
C TRP A 191 16.82 2.76 11.97
N TYR A 192 16.06 3.79 12.35
CA TYR A 192 14.75 3.64 12.98
C TYR A 192 13.65 4.31 12.16
N LEU A 193 12.57 3.57 11.91
CA LEU A 193 11.37 4.09 11.25
C LEU A 193 10.21 4.06 12.24
N HIS A 194 9.72 5.23 12.64
CA HIS A 194 8.64 5.41 13.60
C HIS A 194 7.34 5.80 12.90
N ALA A 195 6.36 4.91 13.02
CA ALA A 195 4.99 5.13 12.56
C ALA A 195 4.15 5.67 13.74
N THR A 196 4.13 6.99 13.90
CA THR A 196 3.66 7.66 15.14
C THR A 196 2.21 8.16 15.06
N ALA A 197 1.53 7.95 13.94
CA ALA A 197 0.12 8.28 13.75
C ALA A 197 -0.62 7.17 12.97
N ALA A 198 -1.94 7.09 13.15
CA ALA A 198 -2.78 6.23 12.33
C ALA A 198 -2.66 6.59 10.84
N GLY A 199 -2.52 5.58 9.96
CA GLY A 199 -2.29 5.72 8.53
C GLY A 199 -0.92 6.29 8.15
N SER A 200 0.03 6.37 9.09
CA SER A 200 1.35 6.96 8.82
C SER A 200 2.21 6.14 7.87
N LEU A 201 1.96 4.84 7.74
CA LEU A 201 2.64 3.97 6.76
C LEU A 201 1.92 3.94 5.40
N GLY A 202 1.03 4.90 5.12
CA GLY A 202 0.37 5.06 3.83
C GLY A 202 -0.79 4.08 3.61
N THR A 203 -1.22 3.96 2.36
CA THR A 203 -2.42 3.18 1.98
C THR A 203 -2.09 1.81 1.38
N GLY A 204 -0.83 1.42 1.32
CA GLY A 204 -0.42 0.18 0.66
C GLY A 204 0.80 -0.47 1.28
N ASN A 205 1.49 -1.29 0.49
CA ASN A 205 2.46 -2.25 1.01
C ASN A 205 3.68 -1.58 1.66
N VAL A 206 4.22 -2.23 2.69
CA VAL A 206 5.45 -1.81 3.36
C VAL A 206 6.49 -2.91 3.17
N THR A 207 7.65 -2.56 2.62
CA THR A 207 8.78 -3.48 2.43
C THR A 207 10.00 -2.96 3.17
N ILE A 208 10.61 -3.78 4.02
CA ILE A 208 11.88 -3.47 4.67
C ILE A 208 12.98 -4.33 4.07
N ASN A 209 14.04 -3.69 3.56
CA ASN A 209 15.16 -4.36 2.92
C ASN A 209 16.41 -4.27 3.80
N PRO A 210 16.94 -5.41 4.28
CA PRO A 210 18.19 -5.43 5.03
C PRO A 210 19.40 -5.36 4.09
N ARG A 211 20.53 -4.98 4.68
CA ARG A 211 21.84 -5.13 4.05
C ARG A 211 22.25 -6.60 3.99
N PRO A 212 23.26 -6.94 3.16
CA PRO A 212 23.81 -8.30 3.11
C PRO A 212 24.31 -8.85 4.46
N ASP A 213 24.72 -7.98 5.38
CA ASP A 213 25.18 -8.37 6.72
C ASP A 213 24.06 -8.45 7.78
N GLY A 214 22.81 -8.26 7.35
CA GLY A 214 21.61 -8.41 8.15
C GLY A 214 21.11 -7.15 8.84
N ARG A 215 21.87 -6.05 8.87
CA ARG A 215 21.38 -4.79 9.47
C ARG A 215 20.29 -4.16 8.59
N SER A 216 19.23 -3.64 9.20
CA SER A 216 18.15 -2.94 8.49
C SER A 216 17.59 -1.76 9.27
N ALA A 217 16.58 -1.10 8.70
CA ALA A 217 15.61 -0.33 9.47
C ALA A 217 14.95 -1.22 10.54
N SER A 218 14.71 -0.67 11.73
CA SER A 218 13.76 -1.22 12.69
C SER A 218 12.44 -0.47 12.55
N LEU A 219 11.35 -1.19 12.33
CA LEU A 219 10.03 -0.60 12.15
C LEU A 219 9.30 -0.54 13.50
N TYR A 220 8.95 0.67 13.94
CA TYR A 220 8.18 0.92 15.15
C TYR A 220 6.73 1.27 14.79
N PHE A 221 5.80 0.46 15.30
CA PHE A 221 4.38 0.78 15.34
C PHE A 221 4.10 1.51 16.66
N ASP A 222 4.16 2.84 16.63
CA ASP A 222 3.98 3.70 17.80
C ASP A 222 2.54 4.22 17.97
N ALA A 223 1.70 4.06 16.93
CA ALA A 223 0.28 4.37 16.95
C ALA A 223 -0.54 3.19 16.46
N ASN A 224 -1.79 3.09 16.94
CA ASN A 224 -2.73 2.11 16.40
C ASN A 224 -3.08 2.44 14.96
N ASP A 225 -3.39 1.41 14.16
CA ASP A 225 -3.81 1.53 12.77
C ASP A 225 -2.80 2.34 11.94
N ALA A 226 -1.50 2.17 12.21
CA ALA A 226 -0.44 2.91 11.53
C ALA A 226 -0.23 2.42 10.08
N MET A 227 -0.41 1.12 9.84
CA MET A 227 -0.45 0.50 8.52
C MET A 227 -1.89 0.25 8.07
N ALA A 228 -2.11 0.17 6.76
CA ALA A 228 -3.43 -0.12 6.23
C ALA A 228 -3.79 -1.61 6.35
N ASP A 229 -5.01 -1.90 6.79
CA ASP A 229 -5.56 -3.26 6.93
C ASP A 229 -5.52 -4.09 5.64
N THR A 230 -5.50 -3.43 4.48
CA THR A 230 -5.43 -4.06 3.16
C THR A 230 -3.99 -4.31 2.67
N ALA A 231 -2.98 -3.84 3.42
CA ALA A 231 -1.59 -3.86 2.97
C ALA A 231 -0.84 -5.11 3.38
N THR A 232 0.23 -5.41 2.64
CA THR A 232 1.19 -6.46 2.95
C THR A 232 2.43 -5.88 3.62
N LEU A 233 2.84 -6.44 4.76
CA LEU A 233 4.14 -6.17 5.37
C LEU A 233 5.16 -7.22 4.91
N THR A 234 6.24 -6.78 4.30
CA THR A 234 7.33 -7.65 3.83
C THR A 234 8.63 -7.32 4.55
N LEU A 235 9.13 -8.28 5.32
CA LEU A 235 10.42 -8.22 6.01
C LEU A 235 11.43 -9.11 5.25
N ASN A 236 12.23 -8.49 4.39
CA ASN A 236 13.22 -9.23 3.60
C ASN A 236 14.44 -9.64 4.43
N GLY A 237 15.30 -10.50 3.88
CA GLY A 237 16.50 -11.03 4.55
C GLY A 237 16.45 -12.53 4.79
N SER A 238 17.35 -13.02 5.64
CA SER A 238 17.42 -14.42 6.09
C SER A 238 17.05 -14.55 7.57
N PRO A 239 16.64 -15.74 8.05
CA PRO A 239 16.39 -15.96 9.48
C PRO A 239 17.57 -15.53 10.36
N GLY A 240 17.29 -14.73 11.39
CA GLY A 240 18.32 -14.14 12.27
C GLY A 240 18.99 -12.90 11.70
N GLN A 241 18.41 -12.28 10.66
CA GLN A 241 18.77 -10.95 10.15
C GLN A 241 17.61 -9.98 10.36
N GLY A 242 17.87 -8.69 10.20
CA GLY A 242 16.89 -7.62 10.34
C GLY A 242 17.08 -6.81 11.62
N GLY A 243 16.39 -5.67 11.64
CA GLY A 243 16.46 -4.68 12.69
C GLY A 243 17.81 -3.97 12.81
N PHE A 244 17.88 -3.06 13.78
CA PHE A 244 19.06 -2.25 14.06
C PHE A 244 20.21 -3.11 14.59
N SER A 245 19.89 -4.13 15.40
CA SER A 245 20.84 -5.10 15.92
C SER A 245 21.46 -5.95 14.81
N GLY A 246 20.74 -6.13 13.69
CA GLY A 246 21.10 -7.01 12.58
C GLY A 246 20.96 -8.51 12.89
N ASN A 247 20.38 -8.86 14.05
CA ASN A 247 20.16 -10.25 14.47
C ASN A 247 18.67 -10.67 14.39
N GLY A 248 17.82 -9.77 13.90
CA GLY A 248 16.38 -9.97 13.74
C GLY A 248 15.54 -9.62 14.97
N SER A 249 16.08 -9.56 16.19
CA SER A 249 15.29 -9.41 17.43
C SER A 249 14.52 -8.09 17.58
N ASP A 250 14.92 -7.09 16.80
CA ASP A 250 14.35 -5.75 16.77
C ASP A 250 13.90 -5.37 15.35
N TYR A 251 13.48 -6.35 14.53
CA TYR A 251 13.03 -6.05 13.17
C TYR A 251 11.73 -5.24 13.19
N VAL A 252 10.77 -5.66 14.01
CA VAL A 252 9.53 -4.94 14.28
C VAL A 252 9.38 -4.69 15.78
N ILE A 253 8.98 -3.47 16.15
CA ILE A 253 8.69 -3.05 17.51
C ILE A 253 7.22 -2.63 17.56
N LEU A 254 6.40 -3.39 18.26
CA LEU A 254 4.98 -3.11 18.45
C LEU A 254 4.78 -2.38 19.77
N ASN A 255 4.68 -1.06 19.73
CA ASN A 255 4.28 -0.24 20.89
C ASN A 255 2.76 0.01 20.90
N ALA A 256 2.10 -0.21 19.77
CA ALA A 256 0.67 -0.14 19.54
C ALA A 256 0.19 -1.36 18.74
N ASP A 257 -1.13 -1.56 18.68
CA ASP A 257 -1.73 -2.66 17.92
C ASP A 257 -1.96 -2.25 16.46
N ASP A 258 -1.77 -3.17 15.52
CA ASP A 258 -1.97 -2.93 14.09
C ASP A 258 -2.59 -4.15 13.40
N THR A 259 -3.21 -3.93 12.24
CA THR A 259 -3.88 -4.96 11.44
C THR A 259 -3.42 -4.86 9.98
N ILE A 260 -3.08 -5.99 9.37
CA ILE A 260 -2.59 -6.05 7.98
C ILE A 260 -3.18 -7.24 7.23
N ALA A 261 -3.20 -7.18 5.90
CA ALA A 261 -3.79 -8.24 5.07
C ALA A 261 -2.89 -9.45 4.91
N ALA A 262 -1.57 -9.24 4.84
CA ALA A 262 -0.60 -10.30 4.66
C ALA A 262 0.75 -9.93 5.26
N LEU A 263 1.50 -10.96 5.66
CA LEU A 263 2.82 -10.82 6.26
C LEU A 263 3.79 -11.78 5.57
N TYR A 264 4.91 -11.27 5.08
CA TYR A 264 6.03 -12.06 4.59
C TYR A 264 7.25 -11.81 5.47
N VAL A 265 7.84 -12.88 6.01
CA VAL A 265 9.05 -12.81 6.82
C VAL A 265 10.10 -13.71 6.19
N TYR A 266 11.23 -13.12 5.81
CA TYR A 266 12.33 -13.79 5.11
C TYR A 266 11.88 -14.55 3.85
N GLY A 267 10.97 -13.92 3.08
CA GLY A 267 10.39 -14.49 1.86
C GLY A 267 9.35 -15.59 2.09
N VAL A 268 8.98 -15.88 3.33
CA VAL A 268 7.94 -16.86 3.68
C VAL A 268 6.67 -16.14 4.11
N GLN A 269 5.57 -16.40 3.41
CA GLN A 269 4.25 -15.94 3.83
C GLN A 269 3.89 -16.56 5.17
N GLN A 270 3.56 -15.71 6.13
CA GLN A 270 3.10 -16.12 7.43
C GLN A 270 1.59 -16.36 7.38
N PRO A 271 1.06 -17.36 8.13
CA PRO A 271 -0.37 -17.58 8.21
C PRO A 271 -1.08 -16.36 8.85
N ALA A 272 -2.39 -16.26 8.67
CA ALA A 272 -3.15 -15.30 9.47
C ALA A 272 -3.07 -15.62 10.96
N GLY A 273 -3.28 -14.61 11.77
CA GLY A 273 -3.29 -14.76 13.21
C GLY A 273 -2.76 -13.54 13.93
N ILE A 274 -2.53 -13.75 15.22
CA ILE A 274 -2.03 -12.72 16.12
C ILE A 274 -0.54 -12.96 16.36
N TYR A 275 0.27 -11.97 16.02
CA TYR A 275 1.71 -11.95 16.21
C TYR A 275 2.06 -10.98 17.33
N THR A 276 2.94 -11.42 18.22
CA THR A 276 3.36 -10.65 19.41
C THR A 276 4.86 -10.84 19.63
N ASN A 277 5.40 -10.32 20.73
CA ASN A 277 6.78 -10.58 21.16
C ASN A 277 7.09 -12.07 21.50
N SER A 278 6.15 -12.99 21.29
CA SER A 278 6.43 -14.42 21.17
C SER A 278 7.31 -14.76 19.96
N GLU A 279 7.24 -13.93 18.91
CA GLU A 279 8.05 -14.08 17.71
C GLU A 279 9.47 -13.58 17.95
N THR A 280 10.45 -14.29 17.40
CA THR A 280 11.87 -13.92 17.59
C THR A 280 12.26 -12.61 16.91
N TRP A 281 11.39 -12.05 16.07
CA TRP A 281 11.62 -10.84 15.28
C TRP A 281 10.75 -9.65 15.69
N ILE A 282 9.89 -9.84 16.70
CA ILE A 282 9.03 -8.82 17.27
C ILE A 282 9.50 -8.49 18.68
N SER A 283 9.53 -7.21 19.01
CA SER A 283 9.60 -6.73 20.39
C SER A 283 8.47 -5.73 20.70
N GLY A 284 8.40 -5.23 21.93
CA GLY A 284 7.30 -4.37 22.39
C GLY A 284 6.15 -5.15 23.03
N SER A 285 5.05 -4.46 23.31
CA SER A 285 3.86 -5.00 24.01
C SER A 285 2.58 -5.02 23.19
N GLY A 286 2.58 -4.41 22.00
CA GLY A 286 1.47 -4.40 21.07
C GLY A 286 1.35 -5.70 20.28
N THR A 287 0.35 -5.73 19.41
CA THR A 287 -0.09 -6.89 18.67
C THR A 287 -0.19 -6.58 17.19
N LEU A 288 0.34 -7.46 16.34
CA LEU A 288 0.11 -7.39 14.90
C LEU A 288 -0.89 -8.47 14.51
N THR A 289 -2.06 -8.06 14.04
CA THR A 289 -3.09 -8.96 13.53
C THR A 289 -2.93 -9.11 12.03
N VAL A 290 -2.52 -10.29 11.57
CA VAL A 290 -2.54 -10.61 10.15
C VAL A 290 -3.90 -11.20 9.85
N LEU A 291 -4.68 -10.49 9.05
CA LEU A 291 -5.97 -10.98 8.58
C LEU A 291 -5.75 -12.25 7.76
N ASN A 292 -6.72 -13.16 7.81
CA ASN A 292 -6.86 -14.14 6.74
C ASN A 292 -7.16 -13.33 5.49
N SER A 293 -6.16 -13.06 4.64
CA SER A 293 -6.26 -12.60 3.24
C SER A 293 -7.58 -11.90 2.89
N GLY A 294 -7.95 -10.81 3.58
CA GLY A 294 -9.24 -10.12 3.44
C GLY A 294 -10.49 -11.00 3.37
N SER A 295 -10.46 -12.22 3.90
CA SER A 295 -11.39 -13.32 3.66
C SER A 295 -11.60 -14.15 4.94
N ASN A 296 -12.72 -13.91 5.64
CA ASN A 296 -13.04 -14.65 6.87
C ASN A 296 -13.92 -15.85 6.56
N LEU A 297 -13.47 -17.06 6.90
CA LEU A 297 -14.31 -18.25 6.81
C LEU A 297 -15.45 -18.21 7.83
N PHE A 298 -16.64 -18.63 7.41
CA PHE A 298 -17.83 -18.83 8.25
C PHE A 298 -18.49 -20.16 7.92
N CYS A 299 -19.29 -20.71 8.84
CA CYS A 299 -19.73 -22.12 8.75
C CYS A 299 -18.55 -23.09 8.54
N ASN A 300 -17.49 -22.86 9.30
CA ASN A 300 -16.25 -23.64 9.27
C ASN A 300 -16.10 -24.43 10.59
N PRO A 301 -15.87 -25.77 10.56
CA PRO A 301 -15.79 -26.61 9.37
C PRO A 301 -17.15 -26.78 8.67
N ALA A 302 -17.10 -26.97 7.36
CA ALA A 302 -18.28 -27.30 6.57
C ALA A 302 -18.77 -28.73 6.90
N ASN A 303 -19.98 -29.05 6.44
CA ASN A 303 -20.52 -30.40 6.59
C ASN A 303 -19.69 -31.41 5.80
N SER A 304 -19.35 -32.54 6.44
CA SER A 304 -18.58 -33.58 5.77
C SER A 304 -19.30 -34.12 4.53
N HIS A 305 -18.57 -34.29 3.43
CA HIS A 305 -19.06 -34.96 2.22
C HIS A 305 -18.84 -36.47 2.31
N SER A 306 -19.41 -37.22 1.36
CA SER A 306 -19.39 -38.69 1.33
C SER A 306 -17.99 -39.33 1.29
N GLY A 307 -16.95 -38.54 1.00
CA GLY A 307 -15.54 -38.97 1.02
C GLY A 307 -14.87 -38.87 2.40
N GLY A 308 -15.54 -38.32 3.42
CA GLY A 308 -15.06 -38.25 4.80
C GLY A 308 -14.33 -36.94 5.19
N GLY A 309 -14.09 -36.03 4.24
CA GLY A 309 -13.60 -34.67 4.47
C GLY A 309 -14.70 -33.61 4.35
N PHE A 310 -14.33 -32.34 4.25
CA PHE A 310 -15.23 -31.22 3.92
C PHE A 310 -14.54 -30.31 2.91
N ALA A 311 -15.27 -29.77 1.94
CA ALA A 311 -14.70 -28.81 1.00
C ALA A 311 -14.49 -27.47 1.71
N THR A 312 -13.36 -26.80 1.43
CA THR A 312 -13.01 -25.51 2.06
C THR A 312 -12.53 -24.49 1.04
N LEU A 313 -12.77 -23.21 1.35
CA LEU A 313 -12.35 -22.04 0.59
C LEU A 313 -11.10 -21.34 1.17
N ASP A 314 -10.44 -21.92 2.17
CA ASP A 314 -9.32 -21.33 2.94
C ASP A 314 -8.12 -20.88 2.08
N THR A 315 -7.98 -21.43 0.88
CA THR A 315 -6.90 -21.08 -0.05
C THR A 315 -7.26 -19.97 -1.04
N SER A 316 -8.44 -19.36 -0.91
CA SER A 316 -8.86 -18.22 -1.72
C SER A 316 -8.03 -16.98 -1.41
N THR A 317 -7.80 -16.12 -2.41
CA THR A 317 -6.79 -15.06 -2.29
C THR A 317 -6.99 -13.90 -3.27
N PHE A 318 -6.44 -12.73 -2.95
CA PHE A 318 -6.26 -11.62 -3.88
C PHE A 318 -5.10 -11.83 -4.86
N SER A 319 -4.24 -12.82 -4.62
CA SER A 319 -3.11 -13.15 -5.50
C SER A 319 -3.61 -13.94 -6.73
N GLY A 320 -4.22 -13.24 -7.69
CA GLY A 320 -4.69 -13.80 -8.94
C GLY A 320 -5.25 -12.73 -9.89
N PRO A 321 -5.45 -13.04 -11.18
CA PRO A 321 -6.21 -12.19 -12.11
C PRO A 321 -7.68 -12.08 -11.68
N GLY A 322 -8.25 -10.88 -11.73
CA GLY A 322 -9.60 -10.60 -11.22
C GLY A 322 -9.59 -9.76 -9.95
N PHE A 323 -10.75 -9.56 -9.32
CA PHE A 323 -10.83 -8.82 -8.04
C PHE A 323 -10.47 -9.70 -6.84
N PHE A 324 -10.76 -11.00 -6.94
CA PHE A 324 -10.47 -12.00 -5.93
C PHE A 324 -10.54 -13.39 -6.59
N HIS A 325 -9.64 -14.29 -6.22
CA HIS A 325 -9.62 -15.66 -6.70
C HIS A 325 -10.23 -16.59 -5.66
N LEU A 326 -11.36 -17.23 -6.00
CA LEU A 326 -12.00 -18.24 -5.17
C LEU A 326 -11.42 -19.61 -5.50
N GLU A 327 -10.75 -20.23 -4.53
CA GLU A 327 -10.16 -21.55 -4.66
C GLU A 327 -10.87 -22.52 -3.73
N ALA A 328 -11.16 -23.73 -4.21
CA ALA A 328 -11.86 -24.73 -3.42
C ALA A 328 -11.12 -26.07 -3.47
N ILE A 329 -10.81 -26.58 -2.29
CA ILE A 329 -10.05 -27.82 -2.10
C ILE A 329 -10.83 -28.81 -1.21
N ASP A 330 -10.29 -30.03 -1.10
CA ASP A 330 -10.86 -31.14 -0.31
C ASP A 330 -12.32 -31.47 -0.66
N GLY A 331 -12.68 -31.28 -1.93
CA GLY A 331 -13.99 -31.69 -2.44
C GLY A 331 -14.06 -33.18 -2.78
N PRO A 332 -15.28 -33.76 -2.87
CA PRO A 332 -15.46 -35.13 -3.33
C PRO A 332 -15.03 -35.25 -4.81
N PRO A 333 -14.11 -36.17 -5.17
CA PRO A 333 -13.63 -36.32 -6.54
C PRO A 333 -14.74 -36.54 -7.57
N ASP A 334 -14.52 -36.01 -8.77
CA ASP A 334 -15.41 -36.08 -9.93
C ASP A 334 -16.79 -35.44 -9.71
N GLN A 335 -16.98 -34.68 -8.62
CA GLN A 335 -18.24 -34.00 -8.36
C GLN A 335 -18.26 -32.59 -8.93
N PHE A 336 -19.43 -32.25 -9.49
CA PHE A 336 -19.72 -30.95 -10.07
C PHE A 336 -20.00 -29.89 -8.99
N ALA A 337 -19.55 -28.65 -9.22
CA ALA A 337 -19.73 -27.54 -8.31
C ALA A 337 -19.87 -26.17 -9.01
N TYR A 338 -20.36 -25.18 -8.28
CA TYR A 338 -20.32 -23.76 -8.65
C TYR A 338 -20.46 -22.85 -7.42
N PHE A 339 -19.97 -21.62 -7.54
CA PHE A 339 -19.98 -20.63 -6.48
C PHE A 339 -21.31 -19.87 -6.39
N LEU A 340 -21.65 -19.52 -5.17
CA LEU A 340 -22.76 -18.68 -4.77
C LEU A 340 -22.21 -17.39 -4.17
N VAL A 341 -23.00 -16.31 -4.22
CA VAL A 341 -22.65 -15.02 -3.63
C VAL A 341 -23.84 -14.36 -2.94
N SER A 342 -23.61 -13.60 -1.88
CA SER A 342 -24.62 -12.76 -1.24
C SER A 342 -23.98 -11.55 -0.57
N GLY A 343 -24.79 -10.50 -0.33
CA GLY A 343 -24.40 -9.33 0.46
C GLY A 343 -24.54 -9.55 1.97
N SER A 344 -24.98 -10.74 2.40
CA SER A 344 -25.01 -11.12 3.82
C SER A 344 -24.80 -12.63 3.98
N PHE A 345 -24.49 -13.06 5.20
CA PHE A 345 -24.35 -14.46 5.57
C PHE A 345 -25.29 -14.84 6.72
N ALA A 346 -25.39 -16.13 6.99
CA ALA A 346 -26.10 -16.72 8.12
C ALA A 346 -25.30 -17.92 8.63
N ASP A 347 -24.86 -17.88 9.88
CA ASP A 347 -24.12 -18.95 10.56
C ASP A 347 -24.93 -19.36 11.80
N PRO A 348 -25.36 -20.63 11.97
CA PRO A 348 -24.89 -21.86 11.30
C PRO A 348 -25.62 -22.22 9.99
N GLY A 349 -26.19 -21.24 9.28
CA GLY A 349 -26.84 -21.46 7.99
C GLY A 349 -28.15 -22.25 8.03
N LEU A 350 -28.69 -22.52 6.85
CA LEU A 350 -29.89 -23.32 6.63
C LEU A 350 -29.51 -24.70 6.09
N THR A 351 -29.99 -25.77 6.71
CA THR A 351 -29.79 -27.12 6.20
C THR A 351 -30.51 -27.30 4.86
N VAL A 352 -29.74 -27.61 3.81
CA VAL A 352 -30.23 -27.89 2.47
C VAL A 352 -29.57 -29.19 1.98
N SER A 353 -30.38 -30.24 1.84
CA SER A 353 -29.89 -31.61 1.59
C SER A 353 -28.93 -32.05 2.71
N GLN A 354 -27.67 -32.35 2.40
CA GLN A 354 -26.67 -32.78 3.38
C GLN A 354 -25.80 -31.63 3.90
N GLY A 355 -25.85 -30.45 3.28
CA GLY A 355 -25.02 -29.32 3.64
C GLY A 355 -25.75 -28.18 4.34
N GLN A 356 -25.00 -27.13 4.68
CA GLN A 356 -25.49 -25.87 5.24
C GLN A 356 -25.28 -24.73 4.24
N LEU A 357 -26.39 -24.14 3.77
CA LEU A 357 -26.34 -22.89 3.02
C LEU A 357 -26.18 -21.74 4.02
N CYS A 358 -25.02 -21.11 4.00
CA CYS A 358 -24.66 -20.06 4.95
C CYS A 358 -24.72 -18.66 4.36
N LEU A 359 -25.24 -18.52 3.15
CA LEU A 359 -25.48 -17.21 2.51
C LEU A 359 -26.89 -16.71 2.80
N GLY A 360 -26.99 -15.44 3.21
CA GLY A 360 -28.26 -14.75 3.37
C GLY A 360 -28.92 -14.43 2.03
N ALA A 361 -30.21 -14.07 2.07
CA ALA A 361 -30.95 -13.72 0.87
C ALA A 361 -30.75 -12.22 0.50
N PRO A 362 -30.73 -11.87 -0.80
CA PRO A 362 -30.83 -12.77 -1.95
C PRO A 362 -29.48 -13.39 -2.36
N GLN A 363 -29.49 -14.64 -2.79
CA GLN A 363 -28.29 -15.33 -3.28
C GLN A 363 -28.17 -15.25 -4.81
N GLY A 364 -26.98 -14.90 -5.27
CA GLY A 364 -26.54 -15.04 -6.65
C GLY A 364 -25.83 -16.35 -6.91
N ARG A 365 -25.87 -16.79 -8.17
CA ARG A 365 -25.30 -18.06 -8.62
C ARG A 365 -24.41 -17.82 -9.81
N TYR A 366 -23.13 -18.12 -9.69
CA TYR A 366 -22.19 -18.10 -10.81
C TYR A 366 -22.37 -19.36 -11.68
N SER A 367 -23.53 -19.45 -12.32
CA SER A 367 -23.93 -20.55 -13.19
C SER A 367 -23.99 -20.09 -14.65
N PRO A 368 -24.09 -20.99 -15.64
CA PRO A 368 -24.23 -20.60 -17.05
C PRO A 368 -25.43 -19.69 -17.31
N ALA A 369 -26.47 -19.78 -16.48
CA ALA A 369 -27.64 -18.92 -16.57
C ALA A 369 -27.35 -17.45 -16.21
N ALA A 370 -26.26 -17.16 -15.47
CA ALA A 370 -25.82 -15.79 -15.18
C ALA A 370 -25.06 -15.15 -16.37
N GLY A 371 -24.70 -15.94 -17.39
CA GLY A 371 -23.89 -15.52 -18.53
C GLY A 371 -22.51 -16.17 -18.51
N GLY A 372 -21.91 -16.36 -19.68
CA GLY A 372 -20.66 -17.13 -19.84
C GLY A 372 -19.50 -16.60 -18.98
N SER A 373 -19.35 -15.28 -18.89
CA SER A 373 -18.32 -14.63 -18.06
C SER A 373 -18.59 -14.69 -16.55
N LEU A 374 -19.81 -15.06 -16.14
CA LEU A 374 -20.23 -15.22 -14.74
C LEU A 374 -20.43 -16.70 -14.38
N SER A 375 -19.95 -17.63 -15.20
CA SER A 375 -20.07 -19.06 -14.91
C SER A 375 -18.83 -19.53 -14.17
N SER A 376 -18.99 -20.03 -12.96
CA SER A 376 -17.92 -20.65 -12.17
C SER A 376 -18.06 -22.18 -12.15
N ILE A 377 -18.70 -22.75 -13.17
CA ILE A 377 -18.88 -24.19 -13.25
C ILE A 377 -17.53 -24.89 -13.20
N GLY A 378 -17.42 -25.86 -12.30
CA GLY A 378 -16.23 -26.67 -12.14
C GLY A 378 -16.54 -28.11 -11.76
N GLN A 379 -15.49 -28.92 -11.72
CA GLN A 379 -15.52 -30.29 -11.24
C GLN A 379 -14.27 -30.55 -10.39
N PHE A 380 -14.43 -31.21 -9.24
CA PHE A 380 -13.29 -31.62 -8.43
C PHE A 380 -12.48 -32.71 -9.14
N ASP A 381 -11.16 -32.56 -9.16
CA ASP A 381 -10.27 -33.59 -9.67
C ASP A 381 -10.00 -34.70 -8.64
N GLY A 382 -9.10 -35.63 -8.98
CA GLY A 382 -8.72 -36.73 -8.10
C GLY A 382 -7.98 -36.32 -6.82
N ALA A 383 -7.50 -35.08 -6.73
CA ALA A 383 -6.89 -34.49 -5.53
C ALA A 383 -7.89 -33.64 -4.73
N GLY A 384 -9.15 -33.55 -5.16
CA GLY A 384 -10.17 -32.75 -4.49
C GLY A 384 -10.07 -31.25 -4.77
N VAL A 385 -9.31 -30.84 -5.80
CA VAL A 385 -9.20 -29.42 -6.21
C VAL A 385 -10.22 -29.11 -7.29
N LEU A 386 -10.93 -27.98 -7.16
CA LEU A 386 -11.96 -27.59 -8.10
C LEU A 386 -11.33 -27.09 -9.41
N GLN A 387 -11.50 -27.84 -10.50
CA GLN A 387 -11.07 -27.45 -11.83
C GLN A 387 -12.14 -26.58 -12.51
N ASN A 388 -11.75 -25.43 -13.06
CA ASN A 388 -12.66 -24.55 -13.77
C ASN A 388 -12.98 -25.13 -15.17
N LEU A 389 -14.27 -25.33 -15.47
CA LEU A 389 -14.72 -25.86 -16.76
C LEU A 389 -15.32 -24.78 -17.67
N ALA A 390 -15.45 -23.55 -17.17
CA ALA A 390 -16.08 -22.44 -17.89
C ALA A 390 -15.07 -21.53 -18.61
N GLY A 391 -13.76 -21.67 -18.35
CA GLY A 391 -12.72 -20.77 -18.84
C GLY A 391 -12.72 -19.41 -18.14
N THR A 392 -13.23 -19.34 -16.92
CA THR A 392 -13.33 -18.15 -16.07
C THR A 392 -12.35 -18.15 -14.90
N SER A 393 -11.35 -19.01 -14.99
CA SER A 393 -10.15 -18.98 -14.15
C SER A 393 -8.93 -18.85 -15.06
N SER A 394 -8.07 -17.91 -14.73
CA SER A 394 -6.80 -17.65 -15.38
C SER A 394 -5.70 -18.65 -15.02
N VAL A 395 -5.85 -19.37 -13.91
CA VAL A 395 -4.90 -20.38 -13.42
C VAL A 395 -5.39 -21.83 -13.63
N GLY A 396 -6.62 -21.98 -14.13
CA GLY A 396 -7.23 -23.27 -14.47
C GLY A 396 -8.05 -23.90 -13.34
N THR A 397 -7.73 -23.61 -12.09
CA THR A 397 -8.48 -24.03 -10.87
C THR A 397 -9.38 -22.91 -10.35
N GLY A 398 -10.37 -23.22 -9.53
CA GLY A 398 -11.19 -22.21 -8.86
C GLY A 398 -12.00 -21.31 -9.81
N PHE A 399 -12.12 -20.03 -9.44
CA PHE A 399 -12.88 -19.01 -10.17
C PHE A 399 -12.36 -17.60 -9.89
N ASP A 400 -12.10 -16.83 -10.96
CA ASP A 400 -11.73 -15.42 -10.86
C ASP A 400 -13.01 -14.57 -10.75
N VAL A 401 -13.24 -13.96 -9.59
CA VAL A 401 -14.46 -13.18 -9.33
C VAL A 401 -14.44 -11.91 -10.20
N PRO A 402 -15.43 -11.76 -11.11
CA PRO A 402 -15.57 -10.55 -11.89
C PRO A 402 -16.22 -9.44 -11.07
N ALA A 403 -16.01 -8.18 -11.46
CA ALA A 403 -16.63 -7.02 -10.80
C ALA A 403 -18.18 -7.11 -10.78
N ALA A 404 -18.77 -7.68 -11.84
CA ALA A 404 -20.22 -7.77 -11.97
C ALA A 404 -20.78 -8.99 -11.20
N LEU A 405 -21.82 -8.74 -10.41
CA LEU A 405 -22.50 -9.79 -9.64
C LEU A 405 -23.65 -10.43 -10.45
N PRO A 406 -23.88 -11.75 -10.32
CA PRO A 406 -25.06 -12.39 -10.86
C PRO A 406 -26.33 -11.80 -10.23
N SER A 407 -27.42 -11.70 -11.01
CA SER A 407 -28.69 -11.17 -10.54
C SER A 407 -29.67 -12.30 -10.17
N PRO A 408 -30.31 -12.23 -8.98
CA PRO A 408 -29.99 -11.34 -7.85
C PRO A 408 -28.69 -11.80 -7.14
N PRO A 409 -27.99 -10.99 -6.32
CA PRO A 409 -28.32 -9.61 -5.94
C PRO A 409 -28.16 -8.60 -7.09
N GLY A 410 -27.29 -8.90 -8.06
CA GLY A 410 -26.89 -7.96 -9.10
C GLY A 410 -26.01 -6.82 -8.56
N GLY A 411 -25.50 -5.98 -9.45
CA GLY A 411 -24.63 -4.86 -9.10
C GLY A 411 -23.17 -5.08 -9.50
N VAL A 412 -22.31 -4.21 -8.97
CA VAL A 412 -20.86 -4.19 -9.23
C VAL A 412 -20.16 -4.08 -7.88
N ILE A 413 -19.15 -4.93 -7.66
CA ILE A 413 -18.26 -4.86 -6.50
C ILE A 413 -17.42 -3.59 -6.60
N ALA A 414 -17.50 -2.73 -5.59
CA ALA A 414 -16.66 -1.54 -5.45
C ALA A 414 -15.64 -1.73 -4.30
N GLY A 415 -14.57 -0.93 -4.31
CA GLY A 415 -13.62 -0.92 -3.20
C GLY A 415 -14.28 -0.47 -1.90
N GLY A 416 -14.01 -1.20 -0.82
CA GLY A 416 -14.63 -1.10 0.49
C GLY A 416 -15.88 -1.98 0.68
N ASP A 417 -16.42 -2.62 -0.36
CA ASP A 417 -17.57 -3.50 -0.23
C ASP A 417 -17.16 -4.85 0.38
N THR A 418 -18.02 -5.39 1.25
CA THR A 418 -17.89 -6.78 1.74
C THR A 418 -18.93 -7.69 1.06
N TRP A 419 -18.48 -8.79 0.46
CA TRP A 419 -19.31 -9.81 -0.17
C TRP A 419 -19.00 -11.21 0.40
N TYR A 420 -20.01 -12.08 0.40
CA TYR A 420 -19.91 -13.42 0.97
C TYR A 420 -20.06 -14.45 -0.13
N PHE A 421 -19.14 -15.41 -0.20
CA PHE A 421 -19.15 -16.47 -1.19
C PHE A 421 -19.23 -17.84 -0.50
N GLN A 422 -19.81 -18.82 -1.19
CA GLN A 422 -19.85 -20.21 -0.73
C GLN A 422 -19.91 -21.13 -1.95
N LEU A 423 -19.24 -22.28 -1.92
CA LEU A 423 -19.37 -23.27 -2.98
C LEU A 423 -20.57 -24.19 -2.71
N TRP A 424 -21.42 -24.37 -3.72
CA TRP A 424 -22.34 -25.50 -3.76
C TRP A 424 -21.73 -26.62 -4.60
N TYR A 425 -21.85 -27.86 -4.16
CA TYR A 425 -21.37 -29.01 -4.92
C TYR A 425 -22.29 -30.24 -4.79
N ARG A 426 -22.15 -31.14 -5.76
CA ARG A 426 -22.78 -32.47 -5.74
C ARG A 426 -22.04 -33.39 -4.79
N ASP A 427 -22.78 -34.19 -4.05
CA ASP A 427 -22.19 -35.22 -3.19
C ASP A 427 -22.88 -36.56 -3.49
N GLY A 428 -22.49 -37.16 -4.62
CA GLY A 428 -23.20 -38.29 -5.21
C GLY A 428 -24.63 -37.92 -5.63
N ALA A 429 -25.62 -38.50 -4.96
CA ALA A 429 -27.04 -38.20 -5.22
C ALA A 429 -27.52 -36.91 -4.52
N ALA A 430 -26.80 -36.46 -3.48
CA ALA A 430 -27.15 -35.31 -2.66
C ALA A 430 -26.45 -34.03 -3.12
N SER A 431 -26.65 -32.95 -2.38
CA SER A 431 -25.84 -31.74 -2.48
C SER A 431 -25.30 -31.33 -1.12
N ASN A 432 -24.15 -30.67 -1.16
CA ASN A 432 -23.48 -30.15 0.03
C ASN A 432 -22.86 -28.77 -0.30
N PHE A 433 -22.29 -28.12 0.71
CA PHE A 433 -21.71 -26.79 0.62
C PHE A 433 -20.34 -26.76 1.31
N SER A 434 -19.43 -25.95 0.81
CA SER A 434 -18.19 -25.63 1.52
C SER A 434 -18.48 -24.74 2.74
N ASP A 435 -17.44 -24.40 3.49
CA ASP A 435 -17.48 -23.18 4.31
C ASP A 435 -17.75 -21.96 3.41
N GLY A 436 -18.25 -20.90 4.01
CA GLY A 436 -18.39 -19.63 3.33
C GLY A 436 -17.18 -18.73 3.60
N ILE A 437 -16.95 -17.76 2.73
CA ILE A 437 -15.84 -16.82 2.85
C ILE A 437 -16.34 -15.38 2.67
N ALA A 438 -16.00 -14.51 3.62
CA ALA A 438 -16.40 -13.10 3.66
C ALA A 438 -15.25 -12.21 3.17
N VAL A 439 -15.38 -11.64 1.97
CA VAL A 439 -14.32 -10.90 1.28
C VAL A 439 -14.60 -9.40 1.28
N THR A 440 -13.65 -8.59 1.73
CA THR A 440 -13.71 -7.12 1.61
C THR A 440 -12.78 -6.65 0.49
N PHE A 441 -13.34 -5.98 -0.53
CA PHE A 441 -12.69 -5.65 -1.80
C PHE A 441 -12.04 -4.27 -1.84
#